data_AF-A0A7Y7TF02-F1
#
_entry.id   AF-A0A7Y7TF02-F1
#
_cell.length_a   1.000
_cell.length_b   1.000
_cell.length_c   1.000
_cell.angle_alpha   90.00
_cell.angle_beta   90.00
_cell.angle_gamma   90.00
#
_symmetry.space_group_name_H-M   'P 1'
#
loop_
_entity.id
_entity.type
_entity.pdbx_description
1 polymer ?
#
loop_
_entity_poly.entity_id
_entity_poly.type
_entity_poly.pdbx_seq_one_letter_code
_entity_poly.pdbx_strand_id
1 'polypeptide(L)'
;MVVVVSVTGLVAVGVWRYSKLKIRRIARAYTFLTILGRNGSTVDSSNRIAATIDMFAAKQLKEPVAVHVDNVFKGSPQALLSEAKTKGFRG
;
A
#
# COMPACT_ATOMS: atom_id res chain seq x y z
N MET A 1 -5.83 7.46 -37.47
CA MET A 1 -4.79 7.73 -36.45
C MET A 1 -5.34 8.25 -35.11
N VAL A 2 -6.53 8.86 -35.04
CA VAL A 2 -7.09 9.41 -33.78
C VAL A 2 -7.39 8.33 -32.73
N VAL A 3 -7.92 7.17 -33.14
CA VAL A 3 -8.32 6.08 -32.23
C VAL A 3 -7.15 5.51 -31.41
N VAL A 4 -5.95 5.41 -32.01
CA VAL A 4 -4.77 4.86 -31.33
C VAL A 4 -4.27 5.80 -30.23
N VAL A 5 -4.33 7.13 -30.46
CA VAL A 5 -3.98 8.13 -29.44
C VAL A 5 -4.99 8.15 -28.30
N SER A 6 -6.29 7.99 -28.60
CA SER A 6 -7.36 7.92 -27.59
C SER A 6 -7.24 6.70 -26.68
N VAL A 7 -6.96 5.51 -27.25
CA VAL A 7 -6.80 4.28 -26.47
C VAL A 7 -5.54 4.36 -25.60
N THR A 8 -4.44 4.87 -26.14
CA THR A 8 -3.18 5.02 -25.39
C THR A 8 -3.33 5.98 -24.21
N GLY A 9 -4.06 7.08 -24.40
CA GLY A 9 -4.39 8.03 -23.32
C GLY A 9 -5.24 7.40 -22.21
N LEU A 10 -6.27 6.62 -22.55
CA LEU A 10 -7.12 5.92 -21.57
C LEU A 10 -6.32 4.88 -20.76
N VAL A 11 -5.44 4.13 -21.42
CA VAL A 11 -4.57 3.15 -20.75
C VAL A 11 -3.61 3.85 -19.79
N ALA A 12 -2.98 4.95 -20.19
CA ALA A 12 -2.07 5.71 -19.33
C ALA A 12 -2.75 6.23 -18.07
N VAL A 13 -3.97 6.79 -18.19
CA VAL A 13 -4.76 7.26 -17.04
C VAL A 13 -5.17 6.10 -16.12
N GLY A 14 -5.56 4.96 -16.70
CA GLY A 14 -5.88 3.75 -15.96
C GLY A 14 -4.72 3.21 -15.13
N VAL A 15 -3.53 3.08 -15.75
CA VAL A 15 -2.30 2.64 -15.09
C VAL A 15 -1.88 3.60 -13.97
N TRP A 16 -2.01 4.91 -14.20
CA TRP A 16 -1.69 5.93 -13.20
C TRP A 16 -2.62 5.86 -11.98
N ARG A 17 -3.93 5.70 -12.18
CA ARG A 17 -4.89 5.50 -11.09
C ARG A 17 -4.62 4.19 -10.34
N TYR A 18 -4.37 3.10 -11.06
CA TYR A 18 -4.08 1.80 -10.45
C TYR A 18 -2.82 1.86 -9.56
N SER A 19 -1.75 2.50 -10.05
CA SER A 19 -0.50 2.69 -9.31
C SER A 19 -0.72 3.48 -8.01
N LYS A 20 -1.53 4.54 -8.06
CA LYS A 20 -1.89 5.34 -6.88
C LYS A 20 -2.66 4.55 -5.82
N LEU A 21 -3.65 3.77 -6.24
CA LEU A 21 -4.42 2.91 -5.34
C LEU A 21 -3.56 1.81 -4.72
N LYS A 22 -2.63 1.24 -5.49
CA LYS A 22 -1.69 0.22 -5.02
C LYS A 22 -0.73 0.77 -3.96
N ILE A 23 -0.14 1.95 -4.17
CA ILE A 23 0.75 2.59 -3.18
C ILE A 23 0.01 2.81 -1.86
N ARG A 24 -1.23 3.31 -1.92
CA ARG A 24 -2.06 3.50 -0.72
C ARG A 24 -2.26 2.20 0.05
N ARG A 25 -2.62 1.10 -0.63
CA ARG A 25 -2.79 -0.21 0.04
C ARG A 25 -1.51 -0.73 0.69
N ILE A 26 -0.37 -0.60 0.02
CA ILE A 26 0.92 -1.06 0.57
C ILE A 26 1.29 -0.23 1.80
N ALA A 27 1.12 1.10 1.74
CA ALA A 27 1.36 1.97 2.88
C ALA A 27 0.46 1.61 4.08
N ARG A 28 -0.83 1.34 3.83
CA ARG A 28 -1.77 0.88 4.87
C ARG A 28 -1.34 -0.44 5.50
N ALA A 29 -0.96 -1.42 4.68
CA ALA A 29 -0.51 -2.72 5.16
C ALA A 29 0.79 -2.60 5.97
N TYR A 30 1.72 -1.76 5.54
CA TYR A 30 2.93 -1.45 6.29
C TYR A 30 2.61 -0.81 7.65
N THR A 31 1.77 0.24 7.66
CA THR A 31 1.36 0.90 8.91
C THR A 31 0.65 -0.06 9.86
N PHE A 32 -0.20 -0.94 9.33
CA PHE A 32 -0.85 -2.00 10.11
C PHE A 32 0.17 -2.92 10.78
N LEU A 33 1.14 -3.45 10.04
CA LEU A 33 2.19 -4.32 10.58
C LEU A 33 3.06 -3.61 11.62
N THR A 34 3.44 -2.36 11.36
CA THR A 34 4.26 -1.55 12.27
C THR A 34 3.54 -1.25 13.59
N ILE A 35 2.22 -1.02 13.55
CA ILE A 35 1.43 -0.77 14.76
C ILE A 35 1.14 -2.08 15.50
N LEU A 36 0.80 -3.15 14.78
CA LEU A 36 0.53 -4.45 15.37
C LEU A 36 1.77 -5.00 16.12
N GLY A 37 2.98 -4.66 15.66
CA GLY A 37 4.23 -4.98 16.36
C GLY A 37 4.47 -4.20 17.67
N ARG A 38 3.62 -3.21 18.03
CA ARG A 38 3.75 -2.46 19.28
C ARG A 38 2.96 -3.13 20.41
N ASN A 39 3.58 -3.23 21.59
CA ASN A 39 2.95 -3.76 22.79
C ASN A 39 1.64 -3.01 23.12
N GLY A 40 0.56 -3.76 23.29
CA GLY A 40 -0.78 -3.24 23.60
C GLY A 40 -1.66 -2.90 22.38
N SER A 41 -1.17 -3.06 21.14
CA SER A 41 -2.00 -2.84 19.95
C SER A 41 -2.84 -4.06 19.60
N THR A 42 -4.12 -3.84 19.29
CA THR A 42 -5.02 -4.89 18.80
C THR A 42 -5.11 -4.85 17.27
N VAL A 43 -5.60 -5.94 16.67
CA VAL A 43 -5.84 -6.00 15.22
C VAL A 43 -6.84 -4.93 14.78
N ASP A 44 -7.87 -4.64 15.58
CA ASP A 44 -8.87 -3.62 15.28
C ASP A 44 -8.31 -2.20 15.37
N SER A 45 -7.54 -1.86 16.41
CA SER A 45 -6.93 -0.53 16.52
C SER A 45 -5.93 -0.28 15.39
N SER A 46 -5.15 -1.30 15.02
CA SER A 46 -4.19 -1.25 13.92
C SER A 46 -4.88 -1.04 12.57
N ASN A 47 -6.00 -1.71 12.32
CA ASN A 47 -6.79 -1.50 11.10
C ASN A 47 -7.45 -0.12 11.04
N ARG A 48 -7.95 0.41 12.17
CA ARG A 48 -8.50 1.78 12.23
C ARG A 48 -7.45 2.82 11.87
N ILE A 49 -6.23 2.69 12.40
CA ILE A 49 -5.15 3.62 12.09
C ILE A 49 -4.66 3.44 10.64
N ALA A 50 -4.56 2.21 10.15
CA ALA A 50 -4.23 1.99 8.74
C ALA A 50 -5.30 2.63 7.82
N ALA A 51 -6.58 2.58 8.17
CA ALA A 51 -7.65 3.18 7.37
C ALA A 51 -7.51 4.71 7.22
N THR A 52 -6.96 5.41 8.22
CA THR A 52 -6.75 6.87 8.17
C THR A 52 -5.65 7.29 7.20
N ILE A 53 -4.79 6.37 6.75
CA ILE A 53 -3.77 6.66 5.74
C ILE A 53 -4.45 7.04 4.41
N ASP A 54 -4.30 8.32 4.06
CA ASP A 54 -4.72 8.90 2.80
C ASP A 54 -3.61 8.78 1.74
N MET A 55 -3.85 9.35 0.55
CA MET A 55 -2.88 9.28 -0.54
C MET A 55 -1.67 10.21 -0.34
N PHE A 56 -1.78 11.25 0.50
CA PHE A 56 -0.69 12.16 0.80
C PHE A 56 0.29 11.51 1.78
N ALA A 57 -0.21 10.97 2.89
CA ALA A 57 0.53 10.16 3.83
C ALA A 57 1.16 8.93 3.16
N ALA A 58 0.43 8.23 2.28
CA ALA A 58 0.97 7.10 1.54
C ALA A 58 2.14 7.48 0.61
N LYS A 59 2.16 8.70 0.06
CA LYS A 59 3.29 9.19 -0.72
C LYS A 59 4.51 9.48 0.14
N GLN A 60 4.33 10.08 1.31
CA GLN A 60 5.43 10.29 2.25
C GLN A 60 6.01 8.98 2.77
N LEU A 61 5.15 7.97 2.95
CA LEU A 61 5.55 6.63 3.36
C LEU A 61 6.19 5.80 2.24
N LYS A 62 6.24 6.29 0.99
CA LYS A 62 6.71 5.51 -0.16
C LYS A 62 8.14 5.01 0.02
N GLU A 63 9.06 5.88 0.43
CA GLU A 63 10.47 5.52 0.67
C GLU A 63 10.64 4.55 1.85
N PRO A 64 10.15 4.82 3.07
CA PRO A 64 10.33 3.89 4.19
C PRO A 64 9.63 2.55 3.96
N VAL A 65 8.48 2.55 3.26
CA VAL A 65 7.81 1.31 2.83
C VAL A 65 8.68 0.53 1.85
N ALA A 66 9.28 1.19 0.85
CA ALA A 66 10.17 0.53 -0.11
C ALA A 66 11.38 -0.07 0.58
N VAL A 67 12.05 0.68 1.46
CA VAL A 67 13.18 0.20 2.26
C VAL A 67 12.78 -1.00 3.13
N HIS A 68 11.61 -0.95 3.78
CA HIS A 68 11.14 -2.07 4.61
C HIS A 68 10.79 -3.30 3.76
N VAL A 69 10.17 -3.11 2.60
CA VAL A 69 9.87 -4.18 1.66
C VAL A 69 11.15 -4.83 1.14
N ASP A 70 12.17 -4.04 0.82
CA ASP A 70 13.47 -4.54 0.37
C ASP A 70 14.18 -5.32 1.48
N ASN A 71 14.22 -4.77 2.69
CA ASN A 71 14.96 -5.36 3.82
C ASN A 71 14.26 -6.58 4.44
N VAL A 72 12.92 -6.56 4.59
CA VAL A 72 12.16 -7.61 5.30
C VAL A 72 11.53 -8.61 4.33
N PHE A 73 11.09 -8.14 3.16
CA PHE A 73 10.33 -8.93 2.19
C PHE A 73 11.10 -9.21 0.90
N LYS A 74 12.42 -8.98 0.88
CA LYS A 74 13.31 -9.18 -0.27
C LYS A 74 12.82 -8.48 -1.55
N GLY A 75 12.22 -7.31 -1.39
CA GLY A 75 11.73 -6.50 -2.50
C GLY A 75 10.36 -6.90 -3.04
N SER A 76 9.59 -7.72 -2.30
CA SER A 76 8.23 -8.11 -2.71
C SER A 76 7.15 -7.36 -1.91
N PRO A 77 6.51 -6.31 -2.47
CA PRO A 77 5.38 -5.64 -1.83
C PRO A 77 4.16 -6.55 -1.67
N GLN A 78 4.07 -7.61 -2.49
CA GLN A 78 3.02 -8.62 -2.37
C GLN A 78 3.21 -9.49 -1.13
N ALA A 79 4.46 -9.82 -0.77
CA ALA A 79 4.73 -10.57 0.45
C ALA A 79 4.34 -9.76 1.70
N LEU A 80 4.61 -8.45 1.71
CA LEU A 80 4.14 -7.54 2.76
C LEU A 80 2.61 -7.53 2.88
N LEU A 81 1.90 -7.42 1.76
CA LEU A 81 0.44 -7.47 1.74
C LEU A 81 -0.10 -8.82 2.21
N SER A 82 0.57 -9.91 1.83
CA SER A 82 0.20 -11.26 2.24
C SER A 82 0.36 -11.44 3.75
N GLU A 83 1.48 -10.99 4.33
CA GLU A 83 1.70 -11.05 5.77
C GLU A 83 0.72 -10.16 6.55
N ALA A 84 0.45 -8.95 6.06
CA ALA A 84 -0.55 -8.09 6.68
C ALA A 84 -1.92 -8.79 6.69
N LYS A 85 -2.31 -9.44 5.59
CA LYS A 85 -3.58 -10.16 5.49
C LYS A 85 -3.64 -11.37 6.42
N THR A 86 -2.58 -12.17 6.53
CA THR A 86 -2.57 -13.32 7.46
C THR A 86 -2.71 -12.86 8.91
N LYS A 87 -2.24 -11.65 9.24
CA LYS A 87 -2.42 -11.03 10.57
C LYS A 87 -3.74 -10.27 10.77
N GLY A 88 -4.65 -10.28 9.79
CA GLY A 88 -5.99 -9.70 9.91
C GLY A 88 -6.17 -8.29 9.33
N PHE A 89 -5.28 -7.85 8.43
CA PHE A 89 -5.44 -6.59 7.69
C PHE A 89 -6.66 -6.61 6.74
N ARG A 90 -7.46 -5.55 6.77
CA ARG A 90 -8.70 -5.40 5.96
C ARG A 90 -8.66 -4.27 4.91
N GLY A 91 -7.51 -3.64 4.68
CA GLY A 91 -7.41 -2.35 3.97
C GLY A 91 -7.30 -2.35 2.45
#